data_AF-A0ABD6B2D6-F1
#
_entry.id   AF-A0ABD6B2D6-F1
#
_cell.length_a   1.000
_cell.length_b   1.000
_cell.length_c   1.000
_cell.angle_alpha   90.00
_cell.angle_beta   90.00
_cell.angle_gamma   90.00
#
_symmetry.space_group_name_H-M   'P 1'
#
loop_
_entity.id
_entity.type
_entity.pdbx_description
1 polymer ?
#
loop_
_entity_poly.entity_id
_entity_poly.type
_entity_poly.pdbx_seq_one_letter_code
_entity_poly.pdbx_strand_id
1 'polypeptide(L)'
;MGQCRYTFDRASEEGAPESLDGWACPHEAHPDAERCVFHLSPAERGELGVDDGAVLDAFLERALGAGEAAKQFVGAQFGEMDLRRRIVAADDRHPIDLRYA
;
A
#
# COMPACT_ATOMS: atom_id res chain seq x y z
N MET A 1 4.30 -15.24 8.94
CA MET A 1 4.41 -13.94 8.27
C MET A 1 3.66 -12.92 9.12
N GLY A 2 4.22 -11.73 9.30
CA GLY A 2 3.69 -10.70 10.22
C GLY A 2 2.97 -9.60 9.45
N GLN A 3 2.19 -8.79 10.15
CA GLN A 3 1.55 -7.62 9.57
C GLN A 3 2.54 -6.47 9.40
N CYS A 4 2.37 -5.65 8.35
CA CYS A 4 3.18 -4.46 8.13
C CYS A 4 3.14 -3.53 9.36
N ARG A 5 4.32 -3.16 9.88
CA ARG A 5 4.43 -2.29 11.07
C ARG A 5 4.24 -0.80 10.77
N TYR A 6 3.92 -0.43 9.53
CA TYR A 6 3.67 0.97 9.18
C TYR A 6 2.37 1.46 9.80
N THR A 7 2.46 2.57 10.53
CA THR A 7 1.32 3.34 11.04
C THR A 7 1.40 4.74 10.47
N PHE A 8 0.26 5.30 10.08
CA PHE A 8 0.22 6.66 9.57
C PHE A 8 0.28 7.65 10.74
N ASP A 9 1.31 8.49 10.77
CA ASP A 9 1.44 9.52 11.77
C ASP A 9 0.64 10.77 11.33
N ARG A 10 -0.60 10.86 11.83
CA ARG A 10 -1.48 12.00 11.53
C ARG A 10 -0.87 13.34 11.91
N ALA A 11 -0.10 13.39 13.00
CA ALA A 11 0.51 14.63 13.50
C ALA A 11 1.56 15.22 12.54
N SER A 12 2.15 14.39 11.68
CA SER A 12 3.13 14.79 10.67
C SER A 12 2.50 15.40 9.42
N GLU A 13 1.19 15.24 9.20
CA GLU A 13 0.49 15.67 7.99
C GLU A 13 -0.59 16.72 8.31
N GLU A 14 -0.31 17.98 7.99
CA GLU A 14 -1.25 19.08 8.25
C GLU A 14 -2.58 18.86 7.51
N GLY A 15 -3.68 18.95 8.26
CA GLY A 15 -5.02 18.75 7.70
C GLY A 15 -5.42 17.28 7.49
N ALA A 16 -4.62 16.31 7.98
CA ALA A 16 -5.00 14.92 7.90
C ALA A 16 -6.30 14.60 8.65
N PRO A 17 -7.23 13.86 8.01
CA PRO A 17 -8.55 13.59 8.57
C PRO A 17 -8.46 12.72 9.83
N GLU A 18 -9.40 12.91 10.75
CA GLU A 18 -9.47 12.13 12.00
C GLU A 18 -9.63 10.63 11.74
N SER A 19 -10.15 10.23 10.58
CA SER A 19 -10.27 8.82 10.19
C SER A 19 -8.92 8.09 10.03
N LEU A 20 -7.80 8.82 9.98
CA LEU A 20 -6.45 8.25 9.92
C LEU A 20 -5.74 8.22 11.27
N ASP A 21 -6.38 8.69 12.34
CA ASP A 21 -5.78 8.65 13.67
C ASP A 21 -5.62 7.20 14.15
N GLY A 22 -4.38 6.82 14.47
CA GLY A 22 -4.05 5.44 14.84
C GLY A 22 -4.19 4.41 13.70
N TRP A 23 -4.30 4.85 12.45
CA TRP A 23 -4.38 3.92 11.31
C TRP A 23 -3.09 3.11 11.16
N ALA A 24 -3.24 1.80 10.98
CA ALA A 24 -2.16 0.86 10.76
C ALA A 24 -2.36 0.12 9.43
N CYS A 25 -1.25 -0.17 8.74
CA CYS A 25 -1.29 -0.83 7.46
C CYS A 25 -1.94 -2.23 7.57
N PRO A 26 -2.99 -2.51 6.78
CA PRO A 26 -3.67 -3.81 6.79
C PRO A 26 -2.91 -4.91 6.05
N HIS A 27 -1.85 -4.56 5.32
CA HIS A 27 -1.12 -5.50 4.46
C HIS A 27 -0.12 -6.36 5.23
N GLU A 28 0.14 -7.54 4.69
CA GLU A 28 1.20 -8.41 5.20
C GLU A 28 2.58 -7.79 4.93
N ALA A 29 3.49 -7.92 5.90
CA ALA A 29 4.88 -7.51 5.73
C ALA A 29 5.59 -8.43 4.73
N HIS A 30 6.59 -7.89 4.03
CA HIS A 30 7.46 -8.71 3.20
C HIS A 30 8.17 -9.77 4.06
N PRO A 31 8.42 -11.00 3.59
CA PRO A 31 9.04 -12.07 4.39
C PRO A 31 10.34 -11.67 5.09
N ASP A 32 11.13 -10.83 4.41
CA ASP A 32 12.45 -10.39 4.84
C ASP A 32 12.46 -8.95 5.42
N ALA A 33 11.30 -8.35 5.69
CA ALA A 33 11.22 -7.01 6.27
C ALA A 33 10.04 -6.83 7.23
N GLU A 34 10.04 -5.74 7.99
CA GLU A 34 8.95 -5.40 8.92
C GLU A 34 7.78 -4.67 8.23
N ARG A 35 7.93 -4.34 6.95
CA ARG A 35 6.98 -3.55 6.17
C ARG A 35 6.58 -4.28 4.90
N CYS A 36 5.39 -3.99 4.40
CA CYS A 36 4.94 -4.49 3.10
C CYS A 36 5.68 -3.78 1.97
N VAL A 37 5.63 -4.33 0.76
CA VAL A 37 6.29 -3.77 -0.43
C VAL A 37 5.90 -2.31 -0.73
N PHE A 38 4.71 -1.88 -0.31
CA PHE A 38 4.23 -0.51 -0.49
C PHE A 38 4.85 0.49 0.50
N HIS A 39 5.31 0.06 1.68
CA HIS A 39 5.88 0.92 2.73
C HIS A 39 7.40 0.77 2.88
N LEU A 40 8.01 -0.03 2.01
CA LEU A 40 9.46 -0.04 1.80
C LEU A 40 9.85 1.13 0.89
N SER A 41 10.98 1.76 1.19
CA SER A 41 11.60 2.72 0.28
C SER A 41 12.09 2.02 -1.00
N PRO A 42 12.30 2.76 -2.10
CA PRO A 42 12.86 2.19 -3.32
C PRO A 42 14.22 1.50 -3.12
N ALA A 43 15.05 2.01 -2.21
CA ALA A 43 16.33 1.41 -1.87
C ALA A 43 16.15 0.05 -1.18
N GLU A 44 15.32 -0.02 -0.14
CA GLU A 44 15.01 -1.28 0.56
C GLU A 44 14.38 -2.31 -0.37
N ARG A 45 13.49 -1.88 -1.27
CA ARG A 45 12.92 -2.75 -2.30
C ARG A 45 14.01 -3.32 -3.23
N GLY A 46 14.93 -2.47 -3.68
CA GLY A 46 16.07 -2.90 -4.49
C GLY A 46 16.95 -3.94 -3.80
N GLU A 47 17.21 -3.78 -2.50
CA GLU A 47 17.96 -4.76 -1.70
C GLU A 47 17.25 -6.11 -1.58
N LEU A 48 15.92 -6.10 -1.62
CA LEU A 48 15.07 -7.29 -1.57
C LEU A 48 14.72 -7.86 -2.96
N GLY A 49 15.23 -7.25 -4.04
CA GLY A 49 14.92 -7.66 -5.41
C GLY A 49 13.47 -7.41 -5.83
N VAL A 50 12.78 -6.49 -5.16
CA VAL A 50 11.42 -6.06 -5.50
C VAL A 50 11.52 -4.89 -6.48
N ASP A 51 11.11 -5.11 -7.73
CA ASP A 51 11.05 -4.07 -8.76
C ASP A 51 9.67 -3.39 -8.82
N ASP A 52 9.55 -2.33 -9.62
CA ASP A 52 8.30 -1.58 -9.79
C ASP A 52 7.18 -2.45 -10.39
N GLY A 53 7.54 -3.48 -11.18
CA GLY A 53 6.60 -4.46 -11.70
C GLY A 53 5.99 -5.32 -10.59
N ALA A 54 6.82 -5.82 -9.67
CA ALA A 54 6.37 -6.56 -8.50
C ALA A 54 5.49 -5.70 -7.57
N VAL A 55 5.82 -4.41 -7.41
CA VAL A 55 4.96 -3.47 -6.67
C VAL A 55 3.61 -3.28 -7.37
N LEU A 56 3.60 -3.12 -8.69
CA LEU A 56 2.37 -3.00 -9.47
C LEU A 56 1.51 -4.28 -9.38
N ASP A 57 2.11 -5.46 -9.50
CA ASP A 57 1.40 -6.73 -9.39
C ASP A 57 0.80 -6.90 -7.99
N ALA A 58 1.55 -6.57 -6.94
CA ALA A 58 1.04 -6.56 -5.58
C ALA A 58 -0.10 -5.56 -5.40
N PHE A 59 0.01 -4.35 -5.99
CA PHE A 59 -1.07 -3.36 -5.94
C PHE A 59 -2.33 -3.88 -6.61
N LEU A 60 -2.20 -4.46 -7.81
CA LEU A 60 -3.34 -5.01 -8.56
C LEU A 60 -3.99 -6.17 -7.80
N GLU A 61 -3.23 -7.11 -7.25
CA GLU A 61 -3.78 -8.20 -6.44
C GLU A 61 -4.69 -7.67 -5.32
N ARG A 62 -4.23 -6.66 -4.60
CA ARG A 62 -4.94 -6.06 -3.47
C ARG A 62 -6.12 -5.19 -3.91
N ALA A 63 -5.95 -4.43 -4.99
CA ALA A 63 -7.01 -3.61 -5.58
C ALA A 63 -8.15 -4.44 -6.20
N LEU A 64 -7.85 -5.64 -6.69
CA LEU A 64 -8.84 -6.60 -7.22
C LEU A 64 -9.48 -7.46 -6.12
N GLY A 65 -8.79 -7.63 -4.98
CA GLY A 65 -9.30 -8.35 -3.81
C GLY A 65 -10.54 -7.72 -3.17
N ALA A 66 -11.28 -8.51 -2.40
CA ALA A 66 -12.49 -8.04 -1.72
C ALA A 66 -12.18 -7.39 -0.37
N GLY A 67 -12.96 -6.37 -0.02
CA GLY A 67 -12.97 -5.74 1.29
C GLY A 67 -12.16 -4.45 1.37
N GLU A 68 -12.62 -3.55 2.22
CA GLU A 68 -12.05 -2.22 2.40
C GLU A 68 -10.56 -2.25 2.78
N ALA A 69 -10.17 -3.09 3.74
CA ALA A 69 -8.79 -3.17 4.23
C ALA A 69 -7.79 -3.49 3.11
N ALA A 70 -8.13 -4.39 2.18
CA ALA A 70 -7.25 -4.72 1.06
C ALA A 70 -7.01 -3.53 0.12
N LYS A 71 -7.91 -2.54 0.11
CA LYS A 71 -7.84 -1.38 -0.77
C LYS A 71 -7.25 -0.13 -0.10
N GLN A 72 -6.74 -0.25 1.12
CA GLN A 72 -6.12 0.85 1.85
C GLN A 72 -4.59 0.85 1.69
N PHE A 73 -4.05 1.91 1.10
CA PHE A 73 -2.61 2.11 0.82
C PHE A 73 -2.12 3.47 1.32
N VAL A 74 -2.63 3.89 2.48
CA VAL A 74 -2.30 5.20 3.06
C VAL A 74 -0.80 5.33 3.33
N GLY A 75 -0.19 6.41 2.85
CA GLY A 75 1.25 6.67 3.05
C GLY A 75 2.19 5.73 2.29
N ALA A 76 1.69 5.00 1.29
CA ALA A 76 2.49 4.11 0.46
C ALA A 76 3.52 4.88 -0.39
N GLN A 77 4.52 4.18 -0.89
CA GLN A 77 5.55 4.73 -1.78
C GLN A 77 5.65 3.84 -3.00
N PHE A 78 4.82 4.08 -4.02
CA PHE A 78 4.75 3.18 -5.17
C PHE A 78 5.88 3.34 -6.19
N GLY A 79 6.48 4.53 -6.29
CA GLY A 79 7.36 4.85 -7.42
C GLY A 79 6.55 5.09 -8.70
N GLU A 80 7.08 4.67 -9.85
CA GLU A 80 6.37 4.76 -11.13
C GLU A 80 5.51 3.51 -11.36
N MET A 81 4.19 3.67 -11.44
CA MET A 81 3.26 2.58 -11.78
C MET A 81 2.58 2.85 -13.12
N ASP A 82 2.76 1.95 -14.08
CA ASP A 82 2.07 2.02 -15.37
C ASP A 82 0.73 1.27 -15.36
N LEU A 83 -0.35 2.02 -15.15
CA LEU A 83 -1.72 1.51 -15.19
C LEU A 83 -2.36 1.57 -16.59
N ARG A 84 -1.62 1.96 -17.64
CA ARG A 84 -2.19 2.10 -18.99
C ARG A 84 -2.74 0.77 -19.49
N ARG A 85 -4.00 0.81 -19.94
CA ARG A 85 -4.75 -0.36 -20.45
C ARG A 85 -4.87 -1.50 -19.42
N ARG A 86 -4.80 -1.19 -18.13
CA ARG A 86 -5.12 -2.14 -17.05
C ARG A 86 -6.56 -1.93 -16.60
N ILE A 87 -7.25 -3.04 -16.32
CA ILE A 87 -8.59 -3.02 -15.72
C ILE A 87 -8.40 -3.29 -14.23
N VAL A 88 -8.85 -2.34 -13.40
CA VAL A 88 -8.88 -2.50 -11.95
C VAL A 88 -10.36 -2.57 -11.55
N ALA A 89 -10.84 -3.79 -11.33
CA ALA A 89 -12.24 -4.07 -10.99
C ALA A 89 -12.31 -5.18 -9.95
N ALA A 90 -13.07 -4.96 -8.88
CA ALA A 90 -13.37 -5.94 -7.86
C ALA A 90 -14.89 -6.19 -7.81
N ASP A 91 -15.31 -7.28 -7.17
CA ASP A 91 -16.73 -7.59 -6.92
C ASP A 91 -17.39 -6.66 -5.88
N ASP A 92 -16.64 -5.74 -5.30
CA ASP A 92 -17.13 -4.71 -4.38
C ASP A 92 -16.89 -3.29 -4.90
N ARG A 93 -17.40 -2.30 -4.16
CA ARG A 93 -17.32 -0.87 -4.50
C ARG A 93 -16.51 -0.09 -3.47
N HIS A 94 -15.64 -0.75 -2.72
CA HIS A 94 -14.78 -0.05 -1.77
C HIS A 94 -13.78 0.83 -2.55
N PRO A 95 -13.57 2.09 -2.13
CA PRO A 95 -12.61 2.96 -2.79
C PRO A 95 -11.20 2.41 -2.59
N ILE A 96 -10.34 2.61 -3.60
CA ILE A 96 -8.90 2.46 -3.43
C ILE A 96 -8.39 3.72 -2.76
N ASP A 97 -7.91 3.58 -1.53
CA ASP A 97 -7.45 4.69 -0.70
C ASP A 97 -5.94 4.88 -0.87
N LEU A 98 -5.58 5.88 -1.67
CA LEU A 98 -4.20 6.29 -2.00
C LEU A 98 -3.80 7.60 -1.33
N ARG A 99 -4.46 7.98 -0.22
CA ARG A 99 -4.12 9.22 0.48
C ARG A 99 -2.66 9.18 0.94
N TYR A 100 -1.93 10.26 0.70
CA TYR A 100 -0.51 10.44 1.07
C TYR A 100 0.46 9.43 0.40
N ALA A 101 0.06 8.82 -0.72
CA ALA A 101 0.89 7.88 -1.49
C ALA A 101 1.66 8.53 -2.65
#